data_AF-A0A1Q4DNK5-F1
#
_entry.id   AF-A0A1Q4DNK5-F1
#
_cell.length_a   1.000
_cell.length_b   1.000
_cell.length_c   1.000
_cell.angle_alpha   90.00
_cell.angle_beta   90.00
_cell.angle_gamma   90.00
#
_symmetry.space_group_name_H-M   'P 1'
#
loop_
_entity.id
_entity.type
_entity.pdbx_description
1 polymer ?
#
loop_
_entity_poly.entity_id
_entity_poly.type
_entity_poly.pdbx_seq_one_letter_code
_entity_poly.pdbx_strand_id
1 'polypeptide(L)'
;MSDPRPADRPAASFADPVLLPGRGLAELVPWALQALALLGDLAAFYTVLALLFRTSPVTLLAIAAGFAAIAVSVAHAAGVLWARWRCRDPRASRVLLGLALAGWLLLGLVAFVARAEAPRASASSGFGSSTGHVTTDLITAAVFIGLYLASGLGAVVAAYLQHNPLHTGLRRAATVLRAAVRREAAARARLARAVAVLEQHDRERERELARRDSARSIVLARMAELQNHARLLIAIGKQDPGHTDGVTGSGPVPELPLPARALPEGPRREISLTKSTRRENS
;
A
#
# COMPACT_ATOMS: atom_id res chain seq x y z
N MET A 1 -17.22 -5.97 32.56
CA MET A 1 -15.97 -5.79 31.81
C MET A 1 -15.72 -7.13 31.13
N SER A 2 -16.22 -7.26 29.91
CA SER A 2 -16.45 -8.55 29.25
C SER A 2 -15.39 -8.73 28.19
N ASP A 3 -14.54 -9.73 28.39
CA ASP A 3 -13.48 -10.12 27.47
C ASP A 3 -14.11 -10.68 26.17
N PRO A 4 -13.86 -10.10 24.99
CA PRO A 4 -14.40 -10.63 23.74
C PRO A 4 -13.73 -11.97 23.42
N ARG A 5 -14.54 -13.04 23.43
CA ARG A 5 -14.11 -14.40 23.09
C ARG A 5 -13.45 -14.45 21.70
N PRO A 6 -12.32 -15.17 21.55
CA PRO A 6 -11.68 -15.41 20.26
C PRO A 6 -12.42 -16.54 19.52
N ALA A 7 -13.63 -16.26 19.04
CA ALA A 7 -14.35 -17.15 18.13
C ALA A 7 -14.53 -16.41 16.80
N ASP A 8 -14.21 -17.10 15.71
CA ASP A 8 -14.20 -16.65 14.30
C ASP A 8 -12.88 -16.04 13.81
N ARG A 9 -11.82 -16.85 13.74
CA ARG A 9 -10.82 -16.66 12.69
C ARG A 9 -11.42 -17.19 11.39
N PRO A 10 -11.79 -16.33 10.41
CA PRO A 10 -12.25 -16.82 9.12
C PRO A 10 -11.17 -17.70 8.50
N ALA A 11 -11.56 -18.86 7.97
CA ALA A 11 -10.69 -19.78 7.26
C ALA A 11 -9.76 -19.01 6.31
N ALA A 12 -8.47 -19.31 6.37
CA ALA A 12 -7.40 -18.66 5.61
C ALA A 12 -7.81 -18.47 4.14
N SER A 13 -8.34 -17.29 3.87
CA SER A 13 -8.85 -16.88 2.57
C SER A 13 -7.65 -16.43 1.74
N PHE A 14 -7.74 -16.55 0.42
CA PHE A 14 -6.79 -16.01 -0.57
C PHE A 14 -6.47 -14.49 -0.40
N ALA A 15 -7.02 -13.85 0.62
CA ALA A 15 -6.84 -12.47 1.04
C ALA A 15 -5.69 -12.26 2.06
N ASP A 16 -5.00 -13.29 2.56
CA ASP A 16 -3.91 -13.09 3.53
C ASP A 16 -2.61 -12.63 2.82
N PRO A 17 -2.21 -11.34 2.95
CA PRO A 17 -1.04 -10.78 2.27
C PRO A 17 0.28 -11.32 2.83
N VAL A 18 0.26 -12.02 3.97
CA VAL A 18 1.44 -12.72 4.52
C VAL A 18 1.85 -13.91 3.64
N LEU A 19 0.95 -14.40 2.79
CA LEU A 19 1.23 -15.44 1.78
C LEU A 19 1.68 -14.87 0.43
N LEU A 20 1.89 -13.55 0.28
CA LEU A 20 2.60 -13.02 -0.88
C LEU A 20 4.07 -13.44 -0.74
N PRO A 21 4.52 -14.51 -1.42
CA PRO A 21 5.89 -14.94 -1.30
C PRO A 21 6.74 -13.77 -1.79
N GLY A 22 7.77 -13.39 -1.04
CA GLY A 22 8.78 -12.48 -1.55
C GLY A 22 9.19 -12.95 -2.94
N ARG A 23 9.23 -12.02 -3.91
CA ARG A 23 9.63 -12.28 -5.30
C ARG A 23 10.97 -13.01 -5.33
N GLY A 24 10.93 -14.33 -5.30
CA GLY A 24 12.08 -15.21 -5.30
C GLY A 24 12.18 -15.93 -6.64
N LEU A 25 13.19 -16.79 -6.78
CA LEU A 25 13.43 -17.62 -7.96
C LEU A 25 12.20 -18.42 -8.42
N ALA A 26 11.21 -18.64 -7.54
CA ALA A 26 9.93 -19.26 -7.87
C ALA A 26 9.11 -18.49 -8.93
N GLU A 27 9.27 -17.16 -9.06
CA GLU A 27 8.66 -16.40 -10.16
C GLU A 27 9.31 -16.71 -11.51
N LEU A 28 10.58 -17.14 -11.54
CA LEU A 28 11.30 -17.45 -12.79
C LEU A 28 10.95 -18.83 -13.33
N VAL A 29 10.58 -19.79 -12.48
CA VAL A 29 10.20 -21.15 -12.87
C VAL A 29 9.12 -21.19 -13.96
N PRO A 30 7.97 -20.49 -13.84
CA PRO A 30 6.96 -20.51 -14.89
C PRO A 30 7.47 -19.88 -16.19
N TRP A 31 8.26 -18.80 -16.13
CA TRP A 31 8.88 -18.19 -17.32
C TRP A 31 9.86 -19.14 -18.02
N ALA A 32 10.67 -19.87 -17.25
CA ALA A 32 11.60 -20.87 -17.78
C ALA A 32 10.87 -22.03 -18.46
N LEU A 33 9.79 -22.56 -17.85
CA LEU A 33 8.95 -23.58 -18.45
C LEU A 33 8.28 -23.08 -19.74
N GLN A 34 7.84 -21.81 -19.77
CA GLN A 34 7.24 -21.20 -20.95
C GLN A 34 8.26 -20.99 -22.08
N ALA A 35 9.48 -20.59 -21.75
CA ALA A 35 10.57 -20.47 -22.72
C ALA A 35 10.94 -21.84 -23.32
N LEU A 36 10.96 -22.89 -22.49
CA LEU A 36 11.21 -24.26 -22.95
C LEU A 36 10.09 -24.76 -23.87
N ALA A 37 8.83 -24.50 -23.53
CA ALA A 37 7.68 -24.84 -24.36
C ALA A 37 7.71 -24.09 -25.70
N LEU A 38 8.05 -22.79 -25.69
CA LEU A 38 8.21 -21.98 -26.89
C LEU A 38 9.31 -22.54 -27.82
N LEU A 39 10.43 -23.00 -27.26
CA LEU A 39 11.50 -23.64 -28.03
C LEU A 39 11.01 -24.95 -28.68
N GLY A 40 10.20 -25.74 -27.97
CA GLY A 40 9.56 -26.93 -28.51
C GLY A 40 8.63 -26.61 -29.68
N ASP A 41 7.76 -25.61 -29.50
CA ASP A 41 6.84 -25.14 -30.54
C ASP A 41 7.59 -24.59 -31.76
N LEU A 42 8.68 -23.85 -31.54
CA LEU A 42 9.54 -23.33 -32.61
C LEU A 42 10.15 -24.46 -33.45
N ALA A 43 10.73 -25.46 -32.78
CA ALA A 43 11.30 -26.63 -33.46
C ALA A 43 10.22 -27.39 -34.24
N ALA A 44 9.05 -27.56 -33.63
CA ALA A 44 7.90 -28.17 -34.28
C ALA A 44 7.51 -27.43 -35.57
N PHE A 45 7.23 -26.13 -35.50
CA PHE A 45 6.85 -25.34 -36.68
C PHE A 45 7.94 -25.32 -37.75
N TYR A 46 9.21 -25.23 -37.35
CA TYR A 46 10.32 -25.30 -38.28
C TYR A 46 10.31 -26.59 -39.09
N THR A 47 10.11 -27.76 -38.45
CA THR A 47 10.07 -29.04 -39.18
C THR A 47 8.92 -29.12 -40.17
N VAL A 48 7.73 -28.59 -39.83
CA VAL A 48 6.59 -28.57 -40.74
C VAL A 48 6.84 -27.62 -41.92
N LEU A 49 7.35 -26.42 -41.64
CA LEU A 49 7.67 -25.42 -42.66
C LEU A 49 8.78 -25.90 -43.61
N ALA A 50 9.80 -26.59 -43.09
CA ALA A 50 10.88 -27.15 -43.89
C ALA A 50 10.42 -28.25 -44.86
N LEU A 51 9.33 -28.95 -44.54
CA LEU A 51 8.72 -29.93 -45.45
C LEU A 51 7.88 -29.24 -46.53
N LEU A 52 7.17 -28.17 -46.17
CA LEU A 52 6.23 -27.50 -47.06
C LEU A 52 6.90 -26.52 -48.03
N PHE A 53 7.97 -25.85 -47.58
CA PHE A 53 8.64 -24.79 -48.32
C PHE A 53 10.11 -25.13 -48.57
N ARG A 54 10.52 -25.11 -49.84
CA ARG A 54 11.94 -25.17 -50.23
C ARG A 54 12.55 -23.76 -50.24
N THR A 55 12.61 -23.13 -49.08
CA THR A 55 13.17 -21.78 -48.91
C THR A 55 14.42 -21.82 -48.03
N SER A 56 15.15 -20.70 -47.93
CA SER A 56 16.30 -20.60 -47.04
C SER A 56 15.92 -20.95 -45.58
N PRO A 57 16.79 -21.63 -44.82
CA PRO A 57 16.51 -22.05 -43.45
C PRO A 57 16.27 -20.84 -42.53
N VAL A 58 16.89 -19.70 -42.83
CA VAL A 58 16.70 -18.45 -42.08
C VAL A 58 15.26 -17.93 -42.23
N THR A 59 14.70 -17.97 -43.44
CA THR A 59 13.30 -17.56 -43.68
C THR A 59 12.33 -18.48 -42.96
N LEU A 60 12.57 -19.80 -42.98
CA LEU A 60 11.72 -20.77 -42.28
C LEU A 60 11.74 -20.55 -40.76
N LEU A 61 12.92 -20.30 -40.20
CA LEU A 61 13.07 -19.99 -38.78
C LEU A 61 12.35 -18.69 -38.40
N ALA A 62 12.45 -17.64 -39.23
CA ALA A 62 11.76 -16.38 -39.01
C ALA A 62 10.23 -16.54 -39.02
N ILE A 63 9.69 -17.32 -39.97
CA ILE A 63 8.24 -17.61 -40.05
C ILE A 63 7.80 -18.44 -38.85
N ALA A 64 8.55 -19.50 -38.49
CA ALA A 64 8.26 -20.34 -37.33
C ALA A 64 8.23 -19.52 -36.02
N ALA A 65 9.20 -18.63 -35.84
CA ALA A 65 9.28 -17.75 -34.69
C ALA A 65 8.10 -16.77 -34.61
N GLY A 66 7.72 -16.17 -35.74
CA GLY A 66 6.53 -15.31 -35.81
C GLY A 66 5.25 -16.05 -35.43
N PHE A 67 5.08 -17.28 -35.93
CA PHE A 67 3.91 -18.10 -35.63
C PHE A 67 3.86 -18.51 -34.15
N ALA A 68 4.98 -18.96 -33.59
CA ALA A 68 5.10 -19.31 -32.18
C ALA A 68 4.78 -18.10 -31.27
N ALA A 69 5.29 -16.91 -31.61
CA ALA A 69 5.02 -15.69 -30.87
C ALA A 69 3.52 -15.31 -30.89
N ILE A 70 2.85 -15.44 -32.04
CA ILE A 70 1.41 -15.18 -32.17
C ILE A 70 0.61 -16.21 -31.35
N ALA A 71 0.94 -17.50 -31.45
CA ALA A 71 0.27 -18.56 -30.71
C ALA A 71 0.36 -18.35 -29.19
N VAL A 72 1.55 -18.06 -28.68
CA VAL A 72 1.76 -17.75 -27.26
C VAL A 72 1.03 -16.48 -26.84
N SER A 73 1.00 -15.45 -27.68
CA SER A 73 0.28 -14.20 -27.40
C SER A 73 -1.24 -14.44 -27.27
N VAL A 74 -1.82 -15.26 -28.15
CA VAL A 74 -3.24 -15.62 -28.10
C VAL A 74 -3.56 -16.47 -26.86
N ALA A 75 -2.72 -17.46 -26.56
CA ALA A 75 -2.88 -18.30 -25.36
C ALA A 75 -2.77 -17.47 -24.07
N HIS A 76 -1.80 -16.55 -24.01
CA HIS A 76 -1.64 -15.62 -22.90
C HIS A 76 -2.87 -14.72 -22.74
N ALA A 77 -3.38 -14.15 -23.85
CA ALA A 77 -4.59 -13.33 -23.84
C ALA A 77 -5.82 -14.11 -23.36
N ALA A 78 -5.97 -15.37 -23.78
CA ALA A 78 -7.05 -16.25 -23.32
C ALA A 78 -6.97 -16.51 -21.81
N GLY A 79 -5.78 -16.77 -21.27
CA GLY A 79 -5.58 -16.90 -19.82
C GLY A 79 -5.93 -15.64 -19.03
N VAL A 80 -5.56 -14.46 -19.53
CA VAL A 80 -5.92 -13.17 -18.94
C VAL A 80 -7.44 -12.94 -18.96
N LEU A 81 -8.09 -13.21 -20.09
CA LEU A 81 -9.54 -13.10 -20.24
C LEU A 81 -10.28 -14.07 -19.31
N TRP A 82 -9.77 -15.30 -19.18
CA TRP A 82 -10.34 -16.30 -18.29
C TRP A 82 -10.23 -15.89 -16.82
N ALA A 83 -9.10 -15.33 -16.40
CA ALA A 83 -8.92 -14.79 -15.05
C ALA A 83 -9.91 -13.66 -14.76
N ARG A 84 -10.06 -12.72 -15.71
CA ARG A 84 -11.03 -11.61 -15.59
C ARG A 84 -12.46 -12.11 -15.48
N TRP A 85 -12.83 -13.10 -16.28
CA TRP A 85 -14.16 -13.72 -16.23
C TRP A 85 -14.43 -14.39 -14.88
N ARG A 86 -13.45 -15.14 -14.34
CA ARG A 86 -13.60 -15.79 -13.04
C ARG A 86 -13.77 -14.78 -11.90
N CYS A 87 -13.11 -13.64 -12.00
CA CYS A 87 -13.25 -12.52 -11.08
C CYS A 87 -14.50 -11.65 -11.32
N ARG A 88 -15.39 -12.05 -12.25
CA ARG A 88 -16.64 -11.34 -12.61
C ARG A 88 -16.41 -9.88 -13.01
N ASP A 89 -15.29 -9.58 -13.67
CA ASP A 89 -15.05 -8.24 -14.22
C ASP A 89 -16.10 -7.96 -15.30
N PRO A 90 -16.89 -6.86 -15.22
CA PRO A 90 -17.91 -6.53 -16.22
C PRO A 90 -17.33 -6.31 -17.62
N ARG A 91 -16.01 -6.10 -17.75
CA ARG A 91 -15.32 -5.95 -19.03
C ARG A 91 -14.91 -7.29 -19.66
N ALA A 92 -15.09 -8.41 -18.97
CA ALA A 92 -14.73 -9.73 -19.48
C ALA A 92 -15.82 -10.24 -20.46
N SER A 93 -15.59 -10.05 -21.75
CA SER A 93 -16.46 -10.61 -22.79
C SER A 93 -16.22 -12.11 -22.95
N ARG A 94 -17.25 -12.92 -22.69
CA ARG A 94 -17.24 -14.37 -22.97
C ARG A 94 -17.01 -14.66 -24.46
N VAL A 95 -17.49 -13.75 -25.32
CA VAL A 95 -17.33 -13.87 -26.78
C VAL A 95 -15.85 -13.76 -27.15
N LEU A 96 -15.11 -12.80 -26.59
CA LEU A 96 -13.68 -12.66 -26.87
C LEU A 96 -12.86 -13.85 -26.37
N LEU A 97 -13.19 -14.39 -25.19
CA LEU A 97 -12.55 -15.61 -24.69
C LEU A 97 -12.81 -16.79 -25.62
N GLY A 98 -14.07 -16.96 -26.05
CA GLY A 98 -14.47 -17.99 -27.01
C GLY A 98 -13.74 -17.85 -28.34
N LEU A 99 -13.65 -16.64 -28.90
CA LEU A 99 -12.93 -16.37 -30.14
C LEU A 99 -11.43 -16.62 -30.01
N ALA A 100 -10.81 -16.25 -28.89
CA ALA A 100 -9.39 -16.51 -28.65
C ALA A 100 -9.08 -18.01 -28.56
N LEU A 101 -9.91 -18.76 -27.81
CA LEU A 101 -9.78 -20.22 -27.71
C LEU A 101 -10.05 -20.91 -29.06
N ALA A 102 -11.08 -20.48 -29.78
CA ALA A 102 -11.40 -21.00 -31.10
C ALA A 102 -10.27 -20.73 -32.11
N GLY A 103 -9.73 -19.51 -32.12
CA GLY A 103 -8.58 -19.15 -32.96
C GLY A 103 -7.33 -19.96 -32.65
N TRP A 104 -7.05 -20.19 -31.36
CA TRP A 104 -5.95 -21.04 -30.91
C TRP A 104 -6.13 -22.51 -31.33
N LEU A 105 -7.32 -23.08 -31.13
CA LEU A 105 -7.63 -24.44 -31.58
C LEU A 105 -7.55 -24.59 -33.10
N LEU A 106 -8.06 -23.60 -33.85
CA LEU A 106 -8.01 -23.60 -35.31
C LEU A 106 -6.55 -23.59 -35.79
N LEU A 107 -5.68 -22.84 -35.11
CA LEU A 107 -4.26 -22.75 -35.44
C LEU A 107 -3.55 -24.11 -35.25
N GLY A 108 -3.80 -24.77 -34.12
CA GLY A 108 -3.30 -26.13 -33.85
C GLY A 108 -3.84 -27.17 -34.83
N LEU A 109 -5.12 -27.07 -35.19
CA LEU A 109 -5.76 -27.95 -36.16
C LEU A 109 -5.15 -27.80 -37.56
N VAL A 110 -4.89 -26.56 -38.01
CA VAL A 110 -4.23 -26.30 -39.30
C VAL A 110 -2.82 -26.89 -39.32
N ALA A 111 -2.05 -26.71 -38.24
CA ALA A 111 -0.72 -27.31 -38.13
C ALA A 111 -0.76 -28.84 -38.16
N PHE A 112 -1.74 -29.45 -37.49
CA PHE A 112 -1.96 -30.90 -37.48
C PHE A 112 -2.31 -31.44 -38.88
N VAL A 113 -3.27 -30.80 -39.56
CA VAL A 113 -3.67 -31.20 -40.92
C VAL A 113 -2.51 -31.02 -41.91
N ALA A 114 -1.81 -29.89 -41.85
CA ALA A 114 -0.63 -29.65 -42.68
C ALA A 114 0.47 -30.70 -42.45
N ARG A 115 0.61 -31.20 -41.22
CA ARG A 115 1.55 -32.28 -40.90
C ARG A 115 1.08 -33.65 -41.40
N ALA A 116 -0.22 -33.93 -41.30
CA ALA A 116 -0.82 -35.18 -41.75
C ALA A 116 -0.79 -35.33 -43.28
N GLU A 117 -0.96 -34.22 -44.00
CA GLU A 117 -0.98 -34.15 -45.48
C GLU A 117 0.41 -33.87 -46.09
N ALA A 118 1.43 -33.59 -45.27
CA ALA A 118 2.77 -33.30 -45.75
C ALA A 118 3.26 -34.46 -46.64
N PRO A 119 3.63 -34.20 -47.92
CA PRO A 119 4.10 -35.24 -48.81
C PRO A 119 5.24 -36.00 -48.14
N ARG A 120 5.15 -37.33 -48.12
CA ARG A 120 6.26 -38.20 -47.71
C ARG A 120 7.42 -37.90 -48.64
N ALA A 121 8.29 -36.98 -48.24
CA ALA A 121 9.58 -36.82 -48.88
C ALA A 121 10.26 -38.17 -48.66
N SER A 122 10.32 -38.97 -49.73
CA SER A 122 10.97 -40.28 -49.73
C SER A 122 12.39 -40.10 -49.26
N ALA A 123 12.63 -40.22 -47.95
CA ALA A 123 13.94 -40.35 -47.41
C ALA A 123 14.45 -41.70 -47.93
N SER A 124 15.22 -41.66 -49.01
CA SER A 124 16.01 -42.78 -49.51
C SER A 124 17.16 -43.07 -48.53
N SER A 125 16.82 -43.33 -47.27
CA SER A 125 17.70 -43.93 -46.30
C SER A 125 17.37 -45.41 -46.32
N GLY A 126 18.16 -46.16 -47.09
CA GLY A 126 18.07 -47.61 -47.10
C GLY A 126 18.34 -48.13 -45.70
N PHE A 127 17.35 -48.79 -45.11
CA PHE A 127 17.45 -50.13 -44.51
C PHE A 127 16.08 -50.50 -43.91
N GLY A 128 15.41 -51.51 -44.48
CA GLY A 128 14.27 -52.20 -43.86
C GLY A 128 12.89 -51.61 -44.12
N SER A 129 12.36 -51.84 -45.33
CA SER A 129 10.92 -51.69 -45.62
C SER A 129 10.11 -52.68 -44.78
N SER A 130 9.35 -52.18 -43.81
CA SER A 130 8.17 -52.89 -43.33
C SER A 130 7.02 -51.92 -43.08
N THR A 131 5.89 -52.29 -43.69
CA THR A 131 4.47 -51.93 -43.68
C THR A 131 3.85 -51.08 -42.54
N GLY A 132 4.61 -50.42 -41.67
CA GLY A 132 4.12 -49.62 -40.52
C GLY A 132 4.09 -48.09 -40.73
N HIS A 133 4.20 -47.60 -41.97
CA HIS A 133 4.46 -46.18 -42.24
C HIS A 133 3.26 -45.23 -41.97
N VAL A 134 2.02 -45.70 -42.14
CA VAL A 134 0.83 -44.86 -41.90
C VAL A 134 0.64 -44.60 -40.41
N THR A 135 0.91 -45.60 -39.56
CA THR A 135 0.78 -45.48 -38.10
C THR A 135 1.83 -44.54 -37.51
N THR A 136 3.08 -44.56 -38.00
CA THR A 136 4.13 -43.65 -37.51
C THR A 136 3.85 -42.19 -37.85
N ASP A 137 3.35 -41.87 -39.04
CA ASP A 137 3.02 -40.50 -39.44
C ASP A 137 1.91 -39.93 -38.55
N LEU A 138 0.83 -40.68 -38.34
CA LEU A 138 -0.28 -40.29 -37.47
C LEU A 138 0.16 -40.14 -36.00
N ILE A 139 1.00 -41.04 -35.50
CA ILE A 139 1.54 -40.94 -34.13
C ILE A 139 2.38 -39.67 -33.98
N THR A 140 3.23 -39.34 -34.96
CA THR A 140 4.02 -38.10 -34.89
C THR A 140 3.13 -36.87 -34.95
N ALA A 141 2.11 -36.83 -35.82
CA ALA A 141 1.15 -35.73 -35.86
C ALA A 141 0.36 -35.61 -34.54
N ALA A 142 -0.04 -36.73 -33.95
CA ALA A 142 -0.71 -36.78 -32.65
C ALA A 142 0.17 -36.28 -31.49
N VAL A 143 1.46 -36.62 -31.51
CA VAL A 143 2.44 -36.10 -30.55
C VAL A 143 2.61 -34.59 -30.71
N PHE A 144 2.65 -34.09 -31.94
CA PHE A 144 2.74 -32.66 -32.24
C PHE A 144 1.54 -31.87 -31.71
N ILE A 145 0.31 -32.32 -31.98
CA ILE A 145 -0.88 -31.66 -31.46
C ILE A 145 -0.94 -31.75 -29.94
N GLY A 146 -0.51 -32.87 -29.34
CA GLY A 146 -0.39 -33.02 -27.90
C GLY A 146 0.57 -32.02 -27.26
N LEU A 147 1.76 -31.83 -27.86
CA LEU A 147 2.76 -30.84 -27.43
C LEU A 147 2.22 -29.41 -27.54
N TYR A 148 1.60 -29.07 -28.68
CA TYR A 148 1.00 -27.76 -28.89
C TYR A 148 -0.09 -27.44 -27.85
N LEU A 149 -0.99 -28.41 -27.60
CA LEU A 149 -2.04 -28.27 -26.60
C LEU A 149 -1.47 -28.12 -25.19
N ALA A 150 -0.45 -28.92 -24.84
CA ALA A 150 0.21 -28.84 -23.53
C ALA A 150 0.91 -27.49 -23.33
N SER A 151 1.64 -26.99 -24.33
CA SER A 151 2.29 -25.68 -24.32
C SER A 151 1.28 -24.55 -24.15
N GLY A 152 0.22 -24.54 -24.97
CA GLY A 152 -0.80 -23.50 -24.91
C GLY A 152 -1.63 -23.53 -23.62
N LEU A 153 -2.00 -24.71 -23.12
CA LEU A 153 -2.68 -24.85 -21.81
C LEU A 153 -1.78 -24.37 -20.67
N GLY A 154 -0.50 -24.72 -20.71
CA GLY A 154 0.50 -24.22 -19.76
C GLY A 154 0.56 -22.69 -19.78
N ALA A 155 0.55 -22.08 -20.96
CA ALA A 155 0.55 -20.63 -21.09
C ALA A 155 -0.74 -19.97 -20.60
N VAL A 156 -1.90 -20.56 -20.89
CA VAL A 156 -3.21 -20.11 -20.38
C VAL A 156 -3.24 -20.17 -18.85
N VAL A 157 -2.80 -21.28 -18.26
CA VAL A 157 -2.79 -21.47 -16.81
C VAL A 157 -1.76 -20.55 -16.15
N ALA A 158 -0.57 -20.42 -16.71
CA ALA A 158 0.44 -19.50 -16.20
C ALA A 158 -0.06 -18.05 -16.24
N ALA A 159 -0.66 -17.62 -17.36
CA ALA A 159 -1.27 -16.30 -17.49
C ALA A 159 -2.43 -16.11 -16.51
N TYR A 160 -3.27 -17.14 -16.31
CA TYR A 160 -4.36 -17.11 -15.33
C TYR A 160 -3.84 -16.93 -13.90
N LEU A 161 -2.82 -17.71 -13.51
CA LEU A 161 -2.23 -17.66 -12.17
C LEU A 161 -1.46 -16.35 -11.93
N GLN A 162 -0.76 -15.84 -12.94
CA GLN A 162 -0.04 -14.56 -12.88
C GLN A 162 -1.01 -13.38 -12.84
N HIS A 163 -2.14 -13.46 -13.55
CA HIS A 163 -3.12 -12.39 -13.63
C HIS A 163 -4.12 -12.48 -12.48
N ASN A 164 -3.68 -12.13 -11.27
CA ASN A 164 -4.59 -11.91 -10.15
C ASN A 164 -5.05 -10.44 -10.09
N PRO A 165 -6.26 -10.08 -10.58
CA PRO A 165 -6.74 -8.70 -10.53
C PRO A 165 -6.87 -8.18 -9.09
N LEU A 166 -7.15 -9.07 -8.12
CA LEU A 166 -7.23 -8.72 -6.70
C LEU A 166 -5.88 -8.21 -6.18
N HIS A 167 -4.75 -8.70 -6.70
CA HIS A 167 -3.43 -8.22 -6.30
C HIS A 167 -3.25 -6.73 -6.66
N THR A 168 -3.70 -6.30 -7.84
CA THR A 168 -3.63 -4.87 -8.20
C THR A 168 -4.56 -4.01 -7.35
N GLY A 169 -5.76 -4.51 -7.04
CA GLY A 169 -6.72 -3.86 -6.14
C GLY A 169 -6.16 -3.72 -4.72
N LEU A 170 -5.60 -4.79 -4.16
CA LEU A 170 -4.95 -4.80 -2.85
C LEU A 170 -3.74 -3.87 -2.81
N ARG A 171 -2.92 -3.81 -3.86
CA ARG A 171 -1.80 -2.85 -3.93
C ARG A 171 -2.30 -1.40 -3.92
N ARG A 172 -3.35 -1.09 -4.67
CA ARG A 172 -3.99 0.24 -4.66
C ARG A 172 -4.56 0.55 -3.27
N ALA A 173 -5.32 -0.36 -2.67
CA ALA A 173 -5.85 -0.22 -1.33
C ALA A 173 -4.73 0.00 -0.29
N ALA A 174 -3.64 -0.76 -0.37
CA ALA A 174 -2.48 -0.61 0.50
C ALA A 174 -1.78 0.74 0.31
N THR A 175 -1.67 1.25 -0.92
CA THR A 175 -1.12 2.60 -1.15
C THR A 175 -2.00 3.69 -0.57
N VAL A 176 -3.33 3.57 -0.70
CA VAL A 176 -4.29 4.51 -0.12
C VAL A 176 -4.23 4.46 1.41
N LEU A 177 -4.19 3.26 2.01
CA LEU A 177 -4.06 3.07 3.45
C LEU A 177 -2.76 3.70 3.98
N ARG A 178 -1.62 3.45 3.32
CA ARG A 178 -0.33 4.05 3.70
C ARG A 178 -0.37 5.58 3.60
N ALA A 179 -1.04 6.13 2.58
CA ALA A 179 -1.21 7.57 2.47
C ALA A 179 -2.08 8.14 3.59
N ALA A 180 -3.17 7.44 3.97
CA ALA A 180 -4.03 7.83 5.09
C ALA A 180 -3.26 7.80 6.43
N VAL A 181 -2.49 6.75 6.70
CA VAL A 181 -1.66 6.63 7.91
C VAL A 181 -0.62 7.76 7.98
N ARG A 182 0.00 8.13 6.86
CA ARG A 182 0.95 9.27 6.82
C ARG A 182 0.25 10.60 7.13
N ARG A 183 -0.97 10.81 6.61
CA ARG A 183 -1.75 12.03 6.91
C ARG A 183 -2.15 12.09 8.37
N GLU A 184 -2.56 10.97 8.95
CA GLU A 184 -2.90 10.88 10.37
C GLU A 184 -1.66 11.17 11.25
N ALA A 185 -0.51 10.56 10.94
CA ALA A 185 0.74 10.82 11.66
C ALA A 185 1.14 12.31 11.59
N ALA A 186 0.99 12.95 10.41
CA ALA A 186 1.25 14.38 10.26
C ALA A 186 0.27 15.26 11.06
N ALA A 187 -1.02 14.88 11.10
CA ALA A 187 -2.02 15.58 11.90
C ALA A 187 -1.73 15.46 13.41
N ARG A 188 -1.38 14.26 13.89
CA ARG A 188 -0.96 14.03 15.28
C ARG A 188 0.28 14.83 15.65
N ALA A 189 1.27 14.91 14.77
CA ALA A 189 2.47 15.72 14.99
C ALA A 189 2.15 17.23 15.06
N ARG A 190 1.20 17.72 14.26
CA ARG A 190 0.73 19.12 14.34
C ARG A 190 0.01 19.39 15.65
N LEU A 191 -0.87 18.49 16.08
CA LEU A 191 -1.58 18.60 17.36
C LEU A 191 -0.58 18.63 18.53
N ALA A 192 0.39 17.72 18.55
CA ALA A 192 1.41 17.67 19.60
C ALA A 192 2.20 18.99 19.70
N ARG A 193 2.58 19.58 18.55
CA ARG A 193 3.24 20.90 18.52
C ARG A 193 2.33 22.02 19.02
N ALA A 194 1.07 22.03 18.63
CA ALA A 194 0.11 23.05 19.08
C ALA A 194 -0.10 23.00 20.60
N VAL A 195 -0.21 21.79 21.17
CA VAL A 195 -0.31 21.60 22.63
C VAL A 195 0.95 22.09 23.33
N ALA A 196 2.15 21.78 22.82
CA ALA A 196 3.40 22.25 23.40
C ALA A 196 3.53 23.80 23.39
N VAL A 197 3.06 24.46 22.32
CA VAL A 197 3.04 25.94 22.23
C VAL A 197 2.04 26.53 23.24
N LEU A 198 0.87 25.92 23.40
CA LEU A 198 -0.10 26.35 24.40
C LEU A 198 0.48 26.26 25.82
N GLU A 199 1.09 25.13 26.17
CA GLU A 199 1.76 24.95 27.46
C GLU A 199 2.89 25.98 27.68
N GLN A 200 3.62 26.34 26.62
CA GLN A 200 4.65 27.38 26.71
C GLN A 200 4.02 28.74 27.04
N HIS A 201 2.94 29.13 26.35
CA HIS A 201 2.25 30.38 26.63
C HIS A 201 1.65 30.43 28.04
N ASP A 202 1.12 29.31 28.54
CA ASP A 202 0.60 29.24 29.91
C ASP A 202 1.74 29.45 30.93
N ARG A 203 2.90 28.81 30.72
CA ARG A 203 4.09 29.03 31.57
C ARG A 203 4.63 30.45 31.48
N GLU A 204 4.63 31.06 30.29
CA GLU A 204 5.05 32.45 30.11
C GLU A 204 4.11 33.40 30.86
N ARG A 205 2.79 33.17 30.74
CA ARG A 205 1.77 33.93 31.47
C ARG A 205 1.94 33.81 32.98
N GLU A 206 2.16 32.61 33.50
CA GLU A 206 2.42 32.39 34.94
C GLU A 206 3.66 33.16 35.41
N ARG A 207 4.75 33.13 34.63
CA ARG A 207 5.98 33.89 34.93
C ARG A 207 5.75 35.40 34.88
N GLU A 208 4.93 35.89 33.96
CA GLU A 208 4.58 37.31 33.90
C GLU A 208 3.72 37.74 35.09
N LEU A 209 2.75 36.93 35.51
CA LEU A 209 1.96 37.18 36.71
C LEU A 209 2.86 37.23 37.95
N ALA A 210 3.75 36.24 38.12
CA ALA A 210 4.71 36.24 39.22
C ALA A 210 5.64 37.46 39.21
N ARG A 211 6.11 37.88 38.03
CA ARG A 211 6.93 39.10 37.87
C ARG A 211 6.16 40.38 38.20
N ARG A 212 4.88 40.44 37.82
CA ARG A 212 4.00 41.56 38.14
C ARG A 212 3.77 41.65 39.65
N ASP A 213 3.51 40.53 40.30
CA ASP A 213 3.26 40.49 41.74
C ASP A 213 4.51 40.88 42.54
N SER A 214 5.69 40.42 42.12
CA SER A 214 6.95 40.83 42.75
C SER A 214 7.28 42.31 42.50
N ALA A 215 7.04 42.83 41.30
CA ALA A 215 7.20 44.26 41.04
C ALA A 215 6.25 45.11 41.90
N ARG A 216 5.01 44.66 42.08
CA ARG A 216 4.01 45.33 42.93
C ARG A 216 4.46 45.34 44.39
N SER A 217 4.98 44.23 44.92
CA SER A 217 5.45 44.18 46.30
C SER A 217 6.65 45.10 46.55
N ILE A 218 7.59 45.19 45.59
CA ILE A 218 8.72 46.13 45.66
C ILE A 218 8.25 47.58 45.67
N VAL A 219 7.28 47.95 44.83
CA VAL A 219 6.73 49.32 44.80
C VAL A 219 6.04 49.64 46.12
N LEU A 220 5.25 48.72 46.66
CA LEU A 220 4.57 48.90 47.95
C LEU A 220 5.59 49.04 49.11
N ALA A 221 6.66 48.24 49.11
CA ALA A 221 7.73 48.35 50.09
C ALA A 221 8.43 49.72 50.04
N ARG A 222 8.77 50.20 48.83
CA ARG A 222 9.36 51.55 48.64
C ARG A 222 8.41 52.67 49.06
N MET A 223 7.11 52.54 48.78
CA MET A 223 6.12 53.52 49.26
C MET A 223 6.07 53.57 50.78
N ALA A 224 6.13 52.41 51.45
CA ALA A 224 6.19 52.35 52.91
C ALA A 224 7.49 52.97 53.47
N GLU A 225 8.64 52.71 52.83
CA GLU A 225 9.92 53.35 53.18
C GLU A 225 9.85 54.88 53.05
N LEU A 226 9.32 55.40 51.94
CA LEU A 226 9.15 56.84 51.71
C LEU A 226 8.19 57.50 52.71
N GLN A 227 7.09 56.82 53.07
CA GLN A 227 6.16 57.30 54.09
C GLN A 227 6.84 57.37 55.46
N ASN A 228 7.62 56.36 55.84
CA ASN A 228 8.39 56.36 57.08
C ASN A 228 9.45 57.47 57.09
N HIS A 229 10.15 57.67 55.98
CA HIS A 229 11.12 58.76 55.85
C HIS A 229 10.46 60.15 55.98
N ALA A 230 9.30 60.36 55.33
CA ALA A 230 8.55 61.60 55.44
C ALA A 230 8.07 61.86 56.88
N ARG A 231 7.57 60.83 57.59
CA ARG A 231 7.20 60.92 59.02
C ARG A 231 8.39 61.32 59.88
N LEU A 232 9.57 60.74 59.62
CA LEU A 232 10.81 61.09 60.33
C LEU A 232 11.23 62.55 60.08
N LEU A 233 11.15 63.04 58.84
CA LEU A 233 11.46 64.44 58.54
C LEU A 233 10.48 65.42 59.20
N ILE A 234 9.19 65.11 59.24
CA ILE A 234 8.16 65.91 59.93
C ILE A 234 8.44 65.96 61.44
N ALA A 235 8.79 64.82 62.04
CA ALA A 235 9.19 64.71 63.44
C ALA A 235 10.39 65.62 63.78
N ILE A 236 11.45 65.54 62.97
CA ILE A 236 12.65 66.39 63.11
C ILE A 236 12.26 67.88 63.01
N GLY A 237 11.47 68.24 61.99
CA GLY A 237 11.08 69.63 61.75
C GLY A 237 10.22 70.26 62.86
N LYS A 238 9.45 69.46 63.62
CA LYS A 238 8.58 69.96 64.70
C LYS A 238 9.25 70.07 66.07
N GLN A 239 10.47 69.53 66.26
CA GLN A 239 11.21 69.52 67.54
C GLN A 239 10.41 69.05 68.77
N ASP A 240 9.31 68.33 68.58
CA ASP A 240 8.46 67.80 69.66
C ASP A 240 8.52 66.26 69.65
N PRO A 241 9.36 65.64 70.49
CA PRO A 241 9.45 64.18 70.58
C PRO A 241 8.16 63.54 71.12
N GLY A 242 7.28 64.28 71.81
CA GLY A 242 6.00 63.75 72.31
C GLY A 242 4.97 63.50 71.19
N HIS A 243 5.03 64.25 70.09
CA HIS A 243 4.23 64.00 68.88
C HIS A 243 4.76 62.80 68.05
N THR A 244 5.86 62.20 68.48
CA THR A 244 6.53 61.09 67.78
C THR A 244 6.38 59.74 68.47
N ASP A 245 5.56 59.63 69.52
CA ASP A 245 5.29 58.35 70.20
C ASP A 245 4.59 57.32 69.28
N GLY A 246 4.05 57.78 68.13
CA GLY A 246 3.60 56.92 67.02
C GLY A 246 4.67 56.53 65.98
N VAL A 247 5.94 56.91 66.19
CA VAL A 247 7.08 56.65 65.28
C VAL A 247 7.88 55.42 65.70
N THR A 248 7.93 55.09 66.99
CA THR A 248 8.55 53.86 67.53
C THR A 248 7.53 52.78 67.85
N GLY A 249 6.30 53.15 68.23
CA GLY A 249 5.16 52.25 68.09
C GLY A 249 4.99 51.99 66.61
N SER A 250 4.88 50.73 66.20
CA SER A 250 4.50 50.34 64.84
C SER A 250 3.12 50.95 64.54
N GLY A 251 3.07 52.22 64.14
CA GLY A 251 1.86 52.88 63.68
C GLY A 251 1.24 51.96 62.64
N PRO A 252 -0.10 51.82 62.63
CA PRO A 252 -0.81 50.68 62.04
C PRO A 252 -0.12 50.32 60.75
N VAL A 253 0.55 49.16 60.76
CA VAL A 253 1.20 48.60 59.57
C VAL A 253 0.12 48.76 58.51
N PRO A 254 0.34 49.56 57.44
CA PRO A 254 -0.68 49.70 56.42
C PRO A 254 -1.01 48.26 56.05
N GLU A 255 -2.24 47.82 56.32
CA GLU A 255 -2.63 46.44 56.12
C GLU A 255 -2.27 46.15 54.68
N LEU A 256 -1.14 45.45 54.48
CA LEU A 256 -0.69 45.07 53.17
C LEU A 256 -1.90 44.33 52.62
N PRO A 257 -2.45 44.75 51.46
CA PRO A 257 -3.61 44.07 50.90
C PRO A 257 -3.26 42.60 50.90
N LEU A 258 -3.96 41.82 51.74
CA LEU A 258 -3.70 40.40 51.95
C LEU A 258 -3.45 39.81 50.55
N PRO A 259 -2.33 39.10 50.33
CA PRO A 259 -1.94 38.62 48.99
C PRO A 259 -3.19 38.05 48.37
N ALA A 260 -3.68 38.72 47.32
CA ALA A 260 -5.07 38.67 46.89
C ALA A 260 -5.60 37.26 47.09
N ARG A 261 -6.38 37.09 48.18
CA ARG A 261 -6.89 35.80 48.64
C ARG A 261 -7.34 35.09 47.38
N ALA A 262 -6.67 33.97 47.05
CA ALA A 262 -6.81 33.26 45.78
C ALA A 262 -8.27 33.38 45.36
N LEU A 263 -8.52 34.20 44.33
CA LEU A 263 -9.88 34.40 43.83
C LEU A 263 -10.43 32.98 43.66
N PRO A 264 -11.59 32.66 44.28
CA PRO A 264 -12.15 31.31 44.23
C PRO A 264 -12.08 30.89 42.77
N GLU A 265 -11.35 29.81 42.48
CA GLU A 265 -11.07 29.36 41.11
C GLU A 265 -12.35 29.56 40.31
N GLY A 266 -12.37 30.61 39.48
CA GLY A 266 -13.56 30.95 38.72
C GLY A 266 -13.94 29.69 37.98
N PRO A 267 -15.23 29.28 38.03
CA PRO A 267 -15.67 27.92 37.76
C PRO A 267 -14.87 27.42 36.58
N ARG A 268 -13.98 26.45 36.87
CA ARG A 268 -13.17 25.77 35.86
C ARG A 268 -14.18 25.53 34.76
N ARG A 269 -14.03 26.23 33.64
CA ARG A 269 -14.71 25.82 32.43
C ARG A 269 -14.02 24.49 32.18
N GLU A 270 -14.59 23.44 32.76
CA GLU A 270 -14.66 22.15 32.12
C GLU A 270 -15.19 22.53 30.75
N ILE A 271 -14.25 22.76 29.84
CA ILE A 271 -14.44 22.46 28.45
C ILE A 271 -14.77 20.98 28.55
N SER A 272 -16.05 20.70 28.75
CA SER A 272 -16.65 19.44 28.47
C SER A 272 -16.22 19.25 27.03
N LEU A 273 -15.12 18.54 26.84
CA LEU A 273 -14.85 17.74 25.67
C LEU A 273 -16.00 16.76 25.69
N THR A 274 -17.19 17.25 25.33
CA THR A 274 -18.31 16.49 24.85
C THR A 274 -17.68 15.69 23.76
N LYS A 275 -17.40 14.45 24.15
CA LYS A 275 -17.11 13.30 23.33
C LYS A 275 -18.22 13.30 22.31
N SER A 276 -18.04 14.09 21.25
CA SER A 276 -18.82 14.05 20.04
C SER A 276 -18.48 12.70 19.45
N THR A 277 -19.14 11.68 19.98
CA THR A 277 -19.38 10.41 19.34
C THR A 277 -20.14 10.75 18.08
N ARG A 278 -19.39 11.15 17.06
CA ARG A 278 -19.80 11.21 15.67
C ARG A 278 -20.22 9.78 15.30
N ARG A 279 -21.52 9.53 15.49
CA ARG A 279 -22.28 8.55 14.72
C ARG A 279 -22.09 8.93 13.25
N GLU A 280 -21.23 8.20 12.56
CA GLU A 280 -21.33 8.03 11.11
C GLU A 280 -21.42 6.52 10.85
N ASN A 281 -22.66 6.03 10.94
CA ASN A 281 -23.16 4.87 10.22
C ASN A 281 -23.93 5.44 9.02
N SER A 282 -23.35 5.34 7.83
CA SER A 282 -24.03 5.20 6.53
C SER A 282 -22.98 5.19 5.44
#